data_AF-A0A2I0WH90-F1
#
_entry.id   AF-A0A2I0WH90-F1
#
_cell.length_a   1.000
_cell.length_b   1.000
_cell.length_c   1.000
_cell.angle_alpha   90.00
_cell.angle_beta   90.00
_cell.angle_gamma   90.00
#
_symmetry.space_group_name_H-M   'P 1'
#
loop_
_entity.id
_entity.type
_entity.pdbx_description
1 polymer ?
#
loop_
_entity_poly.entity_id
_entity_poly.type
_entity_poly.pdbx_seq_one_letter_code
_entity_poly.pdbx_strand_id
1 'polypeptide(L)'
;MVRFVIDEDGCWHVKRFIESHNHELASPVDRHLLRSCRNVVEEKASVLKSMIDAGIRIVNAYAYLTEEVGGCENVGFSKRDTYNFIQKEKIVRIEIGDTNSLIQLFKDQQVEDHMFAWDVQYDDQDRLLIFFG
;
A
#
# COMPACT_ATOMS: atom_id res chain seq x y z
N MET A 1 -6.87 22.76 15.09
CA MET A 1 -7.33 22.73 13.66
C MET A 1 -6.57 23.78 12.87
N VAL A 2 -5.99 23.42 11.72
CA VAL A 2 -5.36 24.38 10.78
C VAL A 2 -6.20 24.46 9.50
N ARG A 3 -6.47 25.66 9.01
CA ARG A 3 -7.09 25.88 7.70
C ARG A 3 -6.05 26.47 6.76
N PHE A 4 -5.90 25.83 5.61
CA PHE A 4 -5.05 26.30 4.54
C PHE A 4 -5.87 26.93 3.42
N VAL A 5 -5.23 27.81 2.64
CA VAL A 5 -5.74 28.33 1.37
C VAL A 5 -4.63 28.28 0.33
N ILE A 6 -5.01 28.24 -0.94
CA ILE A 6 -4.10 28.28 -2.07
C ILE A 6 -4.28 29.65 -2.73
N ASP A 7 -3.18 30.34 -3.07
CA ASP A 7 -3.23 31.60 -3.81
C ASP A 7 -3.30 31.39 -5.33
N GLU A 8 -3.30 32.48 -6.10
CA GLU A 8 -3.36 32.44 -7.57
C GLU A 8 -2.11 31.81 -8.20
N ASP A 9 -0.99 31.81 -7.48
CA ASP A 9 0.28 31.21 -7.89
C ASP A 9 0.39 29.73 -7.46
N GLY A 10 -0.64 29.17 -6.82
CA GLY A 10 -0.66 27.77 -6.37
C GLY A 10 0.07 27.50 -5.04
N CYS A 11 0.49 28.54 -4.32
CA CYS A 11 1.19 28.40 -3.06
C CYS A 11 0.22 28.21 -1.88
N TRP A 12 0.60 27.32 -0.95
CA TRP A 12 -0.19 27.01 0.24
C TRP A 12 0.10 28.00 1.38
N HIS A 13 -0.96 28.60 1.92
CA HIS A 13 -0.89 29.56 3.04
C HIS A 13 -1.75 29.11 4.21
N VAL A 14 -1.31 29.42 5.44
CA VAL A 14 -2.11 29.19 6.64
C VAL A 14 -3.09 30.35 6.81
N LYS A 15 -4.39 30.09 6.59
CA LYS A 15 -5.46 31.09 6.80
C LYS A 15 -5.89 31.20 8.26
N ARG A 16 -5.89 30.08 8.99
CA ARG A 16 -6.33 30.06 10.38
C ARG A 16 -5.71 28.92 11.16
N PHE A 17 -5.17 29.23 12.32
CA PHE A 17 -4.67 28.26 13.29
C PHE A 17 -5.51 28.34 14.57
N ILE A 18 -6.14 27.23 14.96
CA ILE A 18 -6.84 27.09 16.25
C ILE A 18 -6.06 26.07 17.07
N GLU A 19 -5.41 26.56 18.11
CA GLU A 19 -4.59 25.77 19.03
C GLU A 19 -5.42 25.06 20.11
N SER A 20 -6.56 25.64 20.51
CA SER A 20 -7.43 25.04 21.53
C SER A 20 -8.10 23.77 21.02
N HIS A 21 -8.16 22.76 21.89
CA HIS A 21 -8.80 21.46 21.66
C HIS A 21 -9.90 21.25 22.70
N ASN A 22 -10.94 20.50 22.35
CA ASN A 22 -12.03 20.12 23.27
C ASN A 22 -11.76 18.79 24.01
N HIS A 23 -10.56 18.26 23.86
CA HIS A 23 -10.08 17.04 24.50
C HIS A 23 -8.57 17.15 24.74
N GLU A 24 -8.03 16.28 25.59
CA GLU A 24 -6.59 16.18 25.81
C GLU A 24 -5.88 15.68 24.54
N LEU A 25 -4.68 16.18 24.29
CA LEU A 25 -3.84 15.67 23.20
C LEU A 25 -3.43 14.22 23.48
N ALA A 26 -3.20 13.45 22.43
CA ALA A 26 -2.75 12.08 22.57
C ALA A 26 -1.43 12.00 23.33
N SER A 27 -1.36 11.11 24.31
CA SER A 27 -0.15 10.83 25.06
C SER A 27 0.94 10.26 24.15
N PRO A 28 2.24 10.51 24.42
CA PRO A 28 3.34 9.85 23.72
C PRO A 28 3.24 8.31 23.73
N VAL A 29 2.65 7.72 24.78
CA VAL A 29 2.45 6.26 24.90
C VAL A 29 1.45 5.75 23.86
N ASP A 30 0.44 6.56 23.54
CA ASP A 30 -0.60 6.24 22.56
C ASP A 30 -0.20 6.60 21.12
N ARG A 31 1.05 7.06 20.90
CA ARG A 31 1.53 7.46 19.58
C ARG A 31 1.36 6.36 18.54
N HIS A 32 1.56 5.10 18.94
CA HIS A 32 1.39 3.93 18.07
C HIS A 32 -0.07 3.71 17.61
N LEU A 33 -1.05 4.35 18.25
CA LEU A 33 -2.47 4.32 17.87
C LEU A 33 -2.82 5.41 16.84
N LEU A 34 -2.01 6.48 16.76
CA LEU A 34 -2.23 7.58 15.83
C LEU A 34 -1.92 7.12 14.40
N ARG A 35 -2.92 7.20 13.51
CA ARG A 35 -2.77 6.80 12.11
C ARG A 35 -1.58 7.47 11.40
N SER A 36 -1.30 8.74 11.69
CA SER A 36 -0.16 9.49 11.12
C SER A 36 1.21 8.99 11.59
N CYS A 37 1.26 8.25 12.70
CA CYS A 37 2.47 7.66 13.25
C CYS A 37 2.60 6.17 12.95
N ARG A 38 1.62 5.55 12.27
CA ARG A 38 1.67 4.15 11.88
C ARG A 38 2.17 4.01 10.45
N ASN A 39 3.24 3.25 10.26
CA ASN A 39 3.74 2.92 8.93
C ASN A 39 4.39 1.53 8.93
N VAL A 40 4.08 0.73 7.90
CA VAL A 40 4.78 -0.54 7.69
C VAL A 40 6.08 -0.21 6.95
N VAL A 41 7.17 -0.11 7.71
CA VAL A 41 8.51 0.17 7.14
C VAL A 41 9.04 -1.03 6.37
N GLU A 42 9.88 -0.79 5.36
CA GLU A 42 10.33 -1.79 4.40
C GLU A 42 11.00 -3.02 5.05
N GLU A 43 11.80 -2.80 6.09
CA GLU A 43 12.46 -3.90 6.82
C GLU A 43 11.44 -4.89 7.40
N LYS A 44 10.39 -4.38 8.05
CA LYS A 44 9.33 -5.20 8.63
C LYS A 44 8.39 -5.74 7.55
N ALA A 45 8.19 -4.99 6.47
CA ALA A 45 7.44 -5.43 5.30
C ALA A 45 8.07 -6.68 4.66
N SER A 46 9.40 -6.69 4.50
CA SER A 46 10.15 -7.83 3.94
C SER A 46 10.02 -9.09 4.81
N VAL A 47 10.11 -8.94 6.14
CA VAL A 47 9.88 -10.06 7.08
C VAL A 47 8.45 -10.58 6.96
N LEU A 48 7.45 -9.69 6.94
CA LEU A 48 6.06 -10.08 6.75
C LEU A 48 5.88 -10.87 5.45
N LYS A 49 6.37 -10.36 4.32
CA LYS A 49 6.29 -11.03 3.01
C LYS A 49 6.90 -12.43 3.08
N SER A 50 8.11 -12.55 3.61
CA SER A 50 8.82 -13.83 3.73
C SER A 50 8.03 -14.85 4.56
N MET A 51 7.43 -14.43 5.67
CA MET A 51 6.60 -15.29 6.50
C MET A 51 5.32 -15.72 5.78
N ILE A 52 4.64 -14.80 5.08
CA ILE A 52 3.43 -15.13 4.31
C ILE A 52 3.74 -16.09 3.16
N ASP A 53 4.84 -15.86 2.44
CA ASP A 53 5.27 -16.72 1.34
C ASP A 53 5.68 -18.12 1.85
N ALA A 54 6.17 -18.23 3.09
CA ALA A 54 6.38 -19.49 3.80
C ALA A 54 5.08 -20.14 4.35
N GLY A 55 3.91 -19.56 4.09
CA GLY A 55 2.61 -20.08 4.51
C GLY A 55 2.20 -19.73 5.95
N ILE A 56 2.96 -18.87 6.64
CA ILE A 56 2.61 -18.43 7.98
C ILE A 56 1.41 -17.48 7.91
N ARG A 57 0.46 -17.65 8.83
CA ARG A 57 -0.72 -16.78 8.91
C ARG A 57 -0.32 -15.35 9.28
N ILE A 58 -0.97 -14.35 8.67
CA ILE A 58 -0.74 -12.92 8.93
C ILE A 58 -0.76 -12.58 10.42
N VAL A 59 -1.70 -13.17 11.18
CA VAL A 59 -1.80 -12.97 12.62
C VAL A 59 -0.56 -13.46 13.37
N ASN A 60 0.04 -14.57 12.95
CA ASN A 60 1.23 -15.13 13.58
C ASN A 60 2.49 -14.35 13.19
N ALA A 61 2.57 -13.90 11.93
CA ALA A 61 3.66 -13.04 11.47
C ALA A 61 3.66 -11.68 12.20
N TYR A 62 2.48 -11.11 12.42
CA TYR A 62 2.33 -9.91 13.26
C TYR A 62 2.72 -10.18 14.71
N ALA A 63 2.24 -11.27 15.31
CA ALA A 63 2.56 -11.61 16.70
C ALA A 63 4.08 -11.78 16.90
N TYR A 64 4.76 -12.46 15.98
CA TYR A 64 6.21 -12.57 15.97
C TYR A 64 6.88 -11.19 15.95
N LEU A 65 6.51 -10.31 15.01
CA LEU A 65 7.11 -8.99 14.95
C LEU A 65 6.86 -8.14 16.20
N THR A 66 5.72 -8.29 16.86
CA THR A 66 5.45 -7.60 18.13
C THR A 66 6.28 -8.16 19.28
N GLU A 67 6.52 -9.47 19.29
CA GLU A 67 7.36 -10.11 20.32
C GLU A 67 8.83 -9.69 20.16
N GLU A 68 9.35 -9.68 18.92
CA GLU A 68 10.72 -9.29 18.61
C GLU A 68 11.07 -7.85 19.02
N VAL A 69 10.08 -6.95 18.99
CA VAL A 69 10.25 -5.53 19.39
C VAL A 69 9.74 -5.25 20.81
N GLY A 70 9.39 -6.29 21.56
CA GLY A 70 9.00 -6.20 22.96
C GLY A 70 7.64 -5.55 23.22
N GLY A 71 6.74 -5.53 22.25
CA GLY A 71 5.40 -4.97 22.39
C GLY A 71 4.77 -4.52 21.06
N CYS A 72 3.45 -4.42 21.02
CA CYS A 72 2.74 -3.93 19.83
C CYS A 72 2.89 -2.41 19.65
N GLU A 73 3.15 -1.69 20.74
CA GLU A 73 3.46 -0.27 20.76
C GLU A 73 4.79 0.07 20.07
N ASN A 74 5.72 -0.89 20.02
CA ASN A 74 7.07 -0.71 19.47
C ASN A 74 7.20 -1.15 18.01
N VAL A 75 6.19 -1.83 17.45
CA VAL A 75 6.24 -2.35 16.07
C VAL A 75 6.01 -1.27 15.01
N GLY A 76 5.37 -0.16 15.39
CA GLY A 76 5.14 1.00 14.51
C GLY A 76 3.92 0.88 13.58
N PHE A 77 3.11 -0.19 13.68
CA PHE A 77 1.87 -0.35 12.93
C PHE A 77 0.90 -1.31 13.63
N SER A 78 -0.39 -1.22 13.33
CA SER A 78 -1.38 -2.11 13.92
C SER A 78 -1.49 -3.43 13.16
N LYS A 79 -2.06 -4.45 13.81
CA LYS A 79 -2.46 -5.70 13.16
C LYS A 79 -3.29 -5.46 11.89
N ARG A 80 -4.21 -4.48 11.93
CA ARG A 80 -5.05 -4.13 10.77
C ARG A 80 -4.21 -3.57 9.62
N ASP A 81 -3.20 -2.76 9.92
CA ASP A 81 -2.31 -2.23 8.90
C ASP A 81 -1.53 -3.37 8.22
N THR A 82 -1.13 -4.40 8.96
CA THR A 82 -0.53 -5.63 8.40
C THR A 82 -1.46 -6.34 7.42
N TYR A 83 -2.74 -6.54 7.78
CA TYR A 83 -3.71 -7.13 6.86
C TYR A 83 -3.90 -6.29 5.60
N ASN A 84 -4.04 -4.97 5.75
CA ASN A 84 -4.21 -4.05 4.63
C ASN A 84 -2.99 -4.07 3.70
N PHE A 85 -1.79 -4.11 4.27
CA PHE A 85 -0.53 -4.20 3.52
C PHE A 85 -0.47 -5.48 2.69
N ILE A 86 -0.64 -6.64 3.33
CA ILE A 86 -0.60 -7.94 2.64
C ILE A 86 -1.72 -8.06 1.59
N GLN A 87 -2.90 -7.52 1.87
CA GLN A 87 -4.00 -7.53 0.89
C GLN A 87 -3.66 -6.72 -0.36
N LYS A 88 -3.04 -5.54 -0.21
CA LYS A 88 -2.57 -4.74 -1.35
C LYS A 88 -1.55 -5.50 -2.18
N GLU A 89 -0.56 -6.12 -1.55
CA GLU A 89 0.46 -6.92 -2.24
C GLU A 89 -0.17 -8.09 -3.00
N LYS A 90 -1.17 -8.76 -2.41
CA LYS A 90 -1.89 -9.85 -3.08
C LYS A 90 -2.68 -9.38 -4.29
N ILE A 91 -3.36 -8.25 -4.19
CA ILE A 91 -4.10 -7.67 -5.31
C ILE A 91 -3.15 -7.37 -6.46
N VAL A 92 -2.02 -6.71 -6.18
CA VAL A 92 -1.00 -6.41 -7.20
C VAL A 92 -0.47 -7.69 -7.85
N ARG A 93 -0.17 -8.73 -7.06
CA ARG A 93 0.28 -10.03 -7.62
C ARG A 93 -0.78 -10.69 -8.51
N ILE A 94 -2.06 -10.59 -8.16
CA ILE A 94 -3.18 -11.13 -8.96
C ILE A 94 -3.32 -10.34 -10.26
N GLU A 95 -3.38 -9.01 -10.18
CA GLU A 95 -3.49 -8.13 -11.36
C GLU A 95 -2.34 -8.39 -12.36
N ILE A 96 -1.10 -8.54 -11.87
CA ILE A 96 0.04 -8.88 -12.72
C ILE A 96 -0.12 -10.27 -13.36
N GLY A 97 -0.60 -11.26 -12.61
CA GLY A 97 -0.85 -12.62 -13.11
C GLY A 97 -1.92 -12.66 -14.21
N ASP A 98 -3.04 -11.96 -13.99
CA ASP A 98 -4.15 -11.86 -14.95
C ASP A 98 -3.68 -11.13 -16.22
N THR A 99 -2.93 -10.06 -16.05
CA THR A 99 -2.32 -9.28 -17.15
C THR A 99 -1.41 -10.16 -18.01
N ASN A 100 -0.49 -10.91 -17.38
CA ASN A 100 0.42 -11.80 -18.10
C ASN A 100 -0.32 -12.90 -18.87
N SER A 101 -1.40 -13.43 -18.29
CA SER A 101 -2.23 -14.45 -18.93
C SER A 101 -2.94 -13.90 -20.19
N LEU A 102 -3.45 -12.67 -20.12
CA LEU A 102 -4.06 -11.99 -21.27
C LEU A 102 -3.05 -11.67 -22.37
N ILE A 103 -1.85 -11.21 -22.00
CA ILE A 103 -0.75 -10.98 -22.96
C ILE A 103 -0.40 -12.27 -23.70
N GLN A 104 -0.35 -13.40 -22.99
CA GLN A 104 -0.07 -14.68 -23.61
C GLN A 104 -1.17 -15.08 -24.61
N LEU A 105 -2.44 -14.91 -24.26
CA LEU A 105 -3.56 -15.18 -25.15
C LEU A 105 -3.49 -14.38 -26.46
N PHE A 106 -3.16 -13.08 -26.38
CA PHE A 106 -3.06 -12.24 -27.58
C PHE A 106 -1.85 -12.60 -28.46
N LYS A 107 -0.73 -13.02 -27.86
CA LYS A 107 0.40 -13.57 -28.60
C LYS A 107 0.00 -14.84 -29.36
N ASP A 108 -0.73 -15.75 -28.71
CA ASP A 108 -1.21 -16.97 -29.35
C ASP A 108 -2.19 -16.66 -30.49
N GLN A 109 -3.11 -15.71 -30.29
CA GLN A 109 -4.07 -15.27 -31.30
C GLN A 109 -3.38 -14.64 -32.53
N GLN A 110 -2.30 -13.88 -32.34
CA GLN A 110 -1.53 -13.27 -33.42
C GLN A 110 -0.74 -14.30 -34.26
N VAL A 111 -0.41 -15.46 -33.67
CA VAL A 111 0.18 -16.59 -34.40
C VAL A 111 -0.88 -17.26 -35.28
N GLU A 112 -2.11 -17.36 -34.81
CA GLU A 112 -3.22 -17.97 -35.56
C GLU A 112 -3.82 -17.04 -36.63
N ASP A 113 -3.91 -15.74 -36.35
CA ASP A 113 -4.43 -14.73 -37.26
C ASP A 113 -3.44 -13.57 -37.43
N HIS A 114 -2.74 -13.54 -38.57
CA HIS A 114 -1.78 -12.48 -38.90
C HIS A 114 -2.43 -11.10 -39.13
N MET A 115 -3.76 -11.02 -39.24
CA MET A 115 -4.48 -9.75 -39.26
C MET A 115 -4.85 -9.25 -37.85
N PHE A 116 -4.66 -10.07 -36.83
CA PHE A 116 -4.87 -9.68 -35.44
C PHE A 116 -3.73 -8.77 -34.96
N ALA A 117 -4.02 -7.48 -34.82
CA ALA A 117 -3.13 -6.48 -34.28
C ALA A 117 -3.61 -6.06 -32.88
N TRP A 118 -2.69 -5.95 -31.94
CA TRP A 118 -2.96 -5.51 -30.58
C TRP A 118 -1.76 -4.73 -30.04
N ASP A 119 -2.01 -3.83 -29.09
CA ASP A 119 -0.95 -3.08 -28.40
C ASP A 119 -1.35 -2.83 -26.93
N VAL A 120 -0.37 -2.51 -26.09
CA VAL A 120 -0.55 -2.37 -24.64
C VAL A 120 0.13 -1.12 -24.11
N GLN A 121 -0.57 -0.41 -23.23
CA GLN A 121 -0.01 0.71 -22.49
C GLN A 121 0.27 0.29 -21.05
N TYR A 122 1.44 0.66 -20.53
CA TYR A 122 1.83 0.48 -19.13
C TYR A 122 1.84 1.83 -18.40
N ASP A 123 1.65 1.80 -17.08
CA ASP A 123 1.89 2.96 -16.22
C ASP A 123 3.35 3.08 -15.79
N ASP A 124 3.67 4.12 -15.01
CA ASP A 124 5.01 4.40 -14.48
C ASP A 124 5.54 3.31 -13.51
N GLN A 125 4.73 2.30 -13.19
CA GLN A 125 5.05 1.17 -12.32
C GLN A 125 5.06 -0.15 -13.10
N ASP A 126 5.14 -0.11 -14.43
CA ASP A 126 5.11 -1.25 -15.35
C ASP A 126 3.82 -2.10 -15.22
N ARG A 127 2.72 -1.52 -14.73
CA ARG A 127 1.42 -2.19 -14.66
C ARG A 127 0.62 -1.86 -15.91
N LEU A 128 -0.04 -2.86 -16.47
CA LEU A 128 -0.80 -2.68 -17.70
C LEU A 128 -2.07 -1.86 -17.44
N LEU A 129 -2.25 -0.79 -18.21
CA LEU A 129 -3.33 0.19 -18.08
C LEU A 129 -4.46 -0.08 -19.07
N ILE A 130 -4.13 -0.22 -20.34
CA ILE A 130 -5.09 -0.25 -21.45
C ILE A 130 -4.59 -1.22 -22.53
N PHE A 131 -5.51 -2.00 -23.10
CA PHE A 131 -5.32 -2.74 -24.34
C PHE A 131 -5.91 -1.96 -25.51
N PHE A 132 -5.18 -1.92 -26.63
CA PHE A 132 -5.67 -1.44 -27.92
C PHE A 132 -5.86 -2.63 -28.85
N GLY A 133 -6.97 -2.66 -29.59
CA GLY A 133 -7.32 -3.69 -30.58
C GLY A 133 -8.17 -3.09 -31.69
#